data_AF-M1ZS91-F1
#
_entry.id   AF-M1ZS91-F1
#
_cell.length_a   1.000
_cell.length_b   1.000
_cell.length_c   1.000
_cell.angle_alpha   90.00
_cell.angle_beta   90.00
_cell.angle_gamma   90.00
#
_symmetry.space_group_name_H-M   'P 1'
#
loop_
_entity.id
_entity.type
_entity.pdbx_description
1 polymer ?
#
loop_
_entity_poly.entity_id
_entity_poly.type
_entity_poly.pdbx_seq_one_letter_code
_entity_poly.pdbx_strand_id
1 'polypeptide(L)'
;MKCNAVLDSGGIRGIGIIGALNHMENKGFTWNNIAGTSVGALIGALLASGYTAKDLKHITANTDFMGLLNKEGIQKSTFVGKAINFFKFNGVYSGDFMEKWIDDMLKVKGINTFSDLMDNDTCKLKIIASDITEKRMITFPDDLYIYGFSLSNFRVS
;
A
#
# COMPACT_ATOMS: atom_id res chain seq x y z
N MET A 1 6.45 17.40 -15.62
CA MET A 1 5.12 17.92 -15.21
C MET A 1 4.72 17.23 -13.91
N LYS A 2 4.24 17.96 -12.90
CA LYS A 2 3.78 17.36 -11.63
C LYS A 2 2.32 16.88 -11.77
N CYS A 3 1.98 15.73 -11.20
CA CYS A 3 0.62 15.17 -11.19
C CYS A 3 0.32 14.42 -9.90
N ASN A 4 -0.96 14.26 -9.58
CA ASN A 4 -1.39 13.42 -8.46
C ASN A 4 -1.74 12.01 -9.00
N ALA A 5 -1.34 10.98 -8.26
CA ALA A 5 -1.65 9.59 -8.59
C ALA A 5 -2.81 9.10 -7.70
N VAL A 6 -3.81 8.49 -8.32
CA VAL A 6 -4.87 7.75 -7.61
C VAL A 6 -4.77 6.29 -8.05
N LEU A 7 -4.38 5.43 -7.11
CA LEU A 7 -4.02 4.05 -7.34
C LEU A 7 -5.09 3.13 -6.73
N ASP A 8 -6.02 2.69 -7.56
CA ASP A 8 -7.09 1.80 -7.13
C ASP A 8 -6.59 0.34 -6.96
N SER A 9 -7.36 -0.45 -6.21
CA SER A 9 -7.16 -1.86 -5.99
C SER A 9 -7.48 -2.67 -7.25
N GLY A 10 -6.44 -3.09 -7.98
CA GLY A 10 -6.55 -3.97 -9.16
C GLY A 10 -6.36 -5.47 -8.87
N GLY A 11 -6.29 -5.88 -7.60
CA GLY A 11 -5.92 -7.24 -7.21
C GLY A 11 -4.58 -7.69 -7.82
N ILE A 12 -4.57 -8.86 -8.49
CA ILE A 12 -3.42 -9.44 -9.21
C ILE A 12 -2.85 -8.49 -10.29
N ARG A 13 -3.60 -7.44 -10.70
CA ARG A 13 -3.19 -6.50 -11.76
C ARG A 13 -2.33 -5.33 -11.27
N GLY A 14 -1.73 -5.39 -10.07
CA GLY A 14 -0.78 -4.38 -9.58
C GLY A 14 0.39 -4.10 -10.54
N ILE A 15 0.80 -5.10 -11.32
CA ILE A 15 1.82 -4.95 -12.38
C ILE A 15 1.38 -3.94 -13.46
N GLY A 16 0.07 -3.88 -13.76
CA GLY A 16 -0.48 -2.91 -14.70
C GLY A 16 -0.35 -1.47 -14.20
N ILE A 17 -0.54 -1.26 -12.89
CA ILE A 17 -0.33 0.05 -12.25
C ILE A 17 1.14 0.47 -12.43
N ILE A 18 2.09 -0.43 -12.14
CA ILE A 18 3.52 -0.15 -12.30
C ILE A 18 3.86 0.16 -13.77
N GLY A 19 3.27 -0.56 -14.72
CA GLY A 19 3.44 -0.28 -16.16
C GLY A 19 2.95 1.10 -16.56
N ALA A 20 1.78 1.51 -16.07
CA ALA A 20 1.24 2.85 -16.32
C ALA A 20 2.13 3.95 -15.70
N LEU A 21 2.54 3.77 -14.44
CA LEU A 21 3.46 4.68 -13.75
C LEU A 21 4.78 4.82 -14.52
N ASN A 22 5.34 3.70 -14.99
CA ASN A 22 6.59 3.69 -15.75
C ASN A 22 6.46 4.46 -17.07
N HIS A 23 5.36 4.26 -17.80
CA HIS A 23 5.10 5.02 -19.02
C HIS A 23 5.02 6.53 -18.74
N MET A 24 4.30 6.92 -17.69
CA MET A 24 4.14 8.32 -17.31
C MET A 24 5.47 8.95 -16.88
N GLU A 25 6.24 8.28 -16.03
CA GLU A 25 7.58 8.75 -15.62
C GLU A 25 8.51 8.92 -16.82
N ASN A 26 8.51 7.98 -17.78
CA ASN A 26 9.29 8.10 -19.02
C ASN A 26 8.87 9.29 -19.90
N LYS A 27 7.64 9.79 -19.73
CA LYS A 27 7.15 11.01 -20.38
C LYS A 27 7.46 12.28 -19.59
N GLY A 28 8.24 12.19 -18.51
CA GLY A 28 8.66 13.32 -17.68
C GLY A 28 7.62 13.75 -16.64
N PHE A 29 6.67 12.87 -16.30
CA PHE A 29 5.76 13.11 -15.19
C PHE A 29 6.42 12.79 -13.85
N THR A 30 6.07 13.57 -12.83
CA THR A 30 6.49 13.35 -11.45
C THR A 30 5.29 13.39 -10.52
N TRP A 31 5.36 12.64 -9.42
CA TRP A 31 4.23 12.45 -8.50
C TRP A 31 4.28 13.45 -7.35
N ASN A 32 3.23 14.26 -7.24
CA ASN A 32 3.06 15.24 -6.16
C ASN A 32 2.38 14.59 -4.96
N ASN A 33 1.10 14.25 -5.08
CA ASN A 33 0.35 13.49 -4.06
C ASN A 33 -0.06 12.12 -4.59
N ILE A 34 -0.20 11.15 -3.69
CA ILE A 34 -0.52 9.77 -4.02
C ILE A 34 -1.63 9.29 -3.10
N ALA A 35 -2.74 8.83 -3.67
CA ALA A 35 -3.80 8.14 -2.95
C ALA A 35 -3.84 6.68 -3.39
N GLY A 36 -4.04 5.75 -2.46
CA GLY A 36 -4.06 4.33 -2.77
C GLY A 36 -4.99 3.51 -1.87
N THR A 37 -5.50 2.41 -2.43
CA THR A 37 -6.30 1.41 -1.70
C THR A 37 -5.73 0.02 -1.94
N SER A 38 -5.60 -0.79 -0.89
CA SER A 38 -5.06 -2.17 -0.96
C SER A 38 -3.70 -2.22 -1.69
N VAL A 39 -3.57 -2.97 -2.79
CA VAL A 39 -2.33 -3.03 -3.60
C VAL A 39 -1.88 -1.64 -4.07
N GLY A 40 -2.82 -0.75 -4.37
CA GLY A 40 -2.50 0.64 -4.73
C GLY A 40 -1.92 1.44 -3.57
N ALA A 41 -2.31 1.16 -2.32
CA ALA A 41 -1.72 1.77 -1.14
C ALA A 41 -0.27 1.31 -0.92
N LEU A 42 0.01 0.02 -1.13
CA LEU A 42 1.37 -0.52 -1.06
C LEU A 42 2.28 0.12 -2.12
N ILE A 43 1.85 0.12 -3.38
CA ILE A 43 2.58 0.78 -4.47
C ILE A 43 2.75 2.26 -4.17
N GLY A 44 1.69 2.90 -3.66
CA GLY A 44 1.68 4.31 -3.31
C GLY A 44 2.65 4.66 -2.19
N ALA A 45 2.79 3.80 -1.17
CA ALA A 45 3.71 4.00 -0.07
C ALA A 45 5.17 4.00 -0.55
N LEU A 46 5.54 3.03 -1.39
CA LEU A 46 6.87 2.97 -1.98
C LEU A 46 7.12 4.15 -2.94
N LEU A 47 6.13 4.53 -3.75
CA LEU A 47 6.24 5.67 -4.65
C LEU A 47 6.37 7.00 -3.88
N ALA A 48 5.63 7.14 -2.78
CA ALA A 48 5.70 8.31 -1.88
C ALA A 48 7.07 8.41 -1.19
N SER A 49 7.66 7.28 -0.81
CA SER A 49 9.00 7.20 -0.20
C SER A 49 10.14 7.40 -1.21
N GLY A 50 9.83 7.65 -2.49
CA GLY A 50 10.82 7.98 -3.51
C GLY A 50 11.41 6.77 -4.26
N TYR A 51 10.70 5.64 -4.31
CA TYR A 51 10.92 4.64 -5.35
C TYR A 51 10.34 5.10 -6.68
N THR A 52 11.04 4.83 -7.78
CA THR A 52 10.52 5.06 -9.14
C THR A 52 9.72 3.87 -9.63
N ALA A 53 8.87 4.04 -10.63
CA ALA A 53 8.18 2.92 -11.28
C ALA A 53 9.16 1.90 -11.88
N LYS A 54 10.38 2.31 -12.24
CA LYS A 54 11.44 1.39 -12.64
C LYS A 54 11.91 0.53 -11.46
N ASP A 55 12.12 1.12 -10.29
CA ASP A 55 12.47 0.37 -9.08
C ASP A 55 11.36 -0.61 -8.71
N LEU A 56 10.11 -0.17 -8.75
CA LEU A 56 8.94 -1.01 -8.48
C LEU A 56 8.83 -2.19 -9.45
N LYS A 57 9.16 -1.99 -10.74
CA LYS A 57 9.25 -3.07 -11.72
C LYS A 57 10.33 -4.09 -11.34
N HIS A 58 11.50 -3.64 -10.89
CA HIS A 58 12.56 -4.55 -10.42
C HIS A 58 12.16 -5.30 -9.15
N ILE A 59 11.54 -4.61 -8.18
CA ILE A 59 11.07 -5.21 -6.93
C ILE A 59 10.02 -6.28 -7.20
N THR A 60 9.03 -6.00 -8.05
CA THR A 60 7.95 -6.95 -8.39
C THR A 60 8.41 -8.11 -9.27
N ALA A 61 9.49 -7.96 -10.05
CA ALA A 61 10.06 -9.06 -10.81
C ALA A 61 10.90 -10.03 -9.94
N ASN A 62 11.52 -9.52 -8.87
CA ASN A 62 12.43 -10.31 -8.02
C ASN A 62 11.79 -10.79 -6.71
N THR A 63 10.65 -10.23 -6.35
CA THR A 63 9.86 -10.68 -5.20
C THR A 63 8.74 -11.56 -5.73
N ASP A 64 8.49 -12.71 -5.09
CA ASP A 64 7.29 -13.50 -5.37
C ASP A 64 6.06 -12.79 -4.80
N PHE A 65 5.78 -11.59 -5.30
CA PHE A 65 4.68 -10.73 -4.86
C PHE A 65 3.34 -11.47 -4.97
N MET A 66 3.22 -12.34 -5.97
CA MET A 66 2.08 -13.23 -6.13
C MET A 66 2.05 -14.33 -5.08
N GLY A 67 3.15 -14.96 -4.72
CA GLY A 67 3.21 -15.92 -3.61
C GLY A 67 3.08 -15.27 -2.24
N LEU A 68 3.37 -13.97 -2.09
CA LEU A 68 3.06 -13.22 -0.88
C LEU A 68 1.57 -12.93 -0.74
N LEU A 69 0.92 -12.62 -1.86
CA LEU A 69 -0.54 -12.47 -1.95
C LEU A 69 -1.28 -13.83 -1.96
N ASN A 70 -0.66 -14.90 -2.47
CA ASN A 70 -1.23 -16.25 -2.64
C ASN A 70 -0.76 -17.27 -1.59
N LYS A 71 0.07 -16.90 -0.60
CA LYS A 71 0.35 -17.78 0.55
C LYS A 71 -0.87 -17.96 1.47
N GLU A 72 -2.05 -17.56 1.02
CA GLU A 72 -3.30 -18.22 1.33
C GLU A 72 -3.36 -19.57 0.63
N GLY A 73 -2.69 -20.58 1.19
CA GLY A 73 -2.85 -21.95 0.76
C GLY A 73 -4.28 -22.45 1.03
N ILE A 74 -5.25 -22.16 0.16
CA ILE A 74 -6.59 -22.76 0.20
C ILE A 74 -7.08 -23.07 -1.22
N GLN A 75 -7.17 -24.38 -1.45
CA GLN A 75 -7.68 -25.00 -2.66
C GLN A 75 -9.02 -24.39 -3.12
N LYS A 76 -9.17 -24.36 -4.45
CA LYS A 76 -10.41 -24.13 -5.20
C LYS A 76 -11.64 -24.72 -4.49
N SER A 77 -12.38 -23.94 -3.71
CA SER A 77 -13.80 -24.23 -3.44
C SER A 77 -14.53 -23.03 -2.83
N THR A 78 -15.50 -22.53 -3.59
CA THR A 78 -16.78 -21.92 -3.17
C THR A 78 -16.74 -20.65 -2.29
N PHE A 79 -17.42 -19.61 -2.78
CA PHE A 79 -17.57 -18.24 -2.26
C PHE A 79 -17.85 -18.13 -0.74
N VAL A 80 -18.50 -19.13 -0.14
CA VAL A 80 -18.83 -19.18 1.30
C VAL A 80 -17.61 -19.48 2.20
N GLY A 81 -16.62 -20.22 1.69
CA GLY A 81 -15.41 -20.55 2.45
C GLY A 81 -14.48 -19.35 2.70
N LYS A 82 -14.52 -18.34 1.80
CA LYS A 82 -13.69 -17.13 1.89
C LYS A 82 -14.04 -16.27 3.10
N ALA A 83 -15.33 -16.09 3.38
CA ALA A 83 -15.79 -15.32 4.52
C ALA A 83 -15.48 -16.05 5.85
N ILE A 84 -15.71 -17.37 5.90
CA ILE A 84 -15.50 -18.14 7.14
C ILE A 84 -14.01 -18.20 7.53
N ASN A 85 -13.07 -18.26 6.58
CA ASN A 85 -11.64 -18.22 6.91
C ASN A 85 -11.13 -16.85 7.33
N PHE A 86 -11.67 -15.77 6.76
CA PHE A 86 -11.39 -14.41 7.20
C PHE A 86 -11.78 -14.20 8.67
N PHE A 87 -12.84 -14.88 9.14
CA PHE A 87 -13.28 -14.83 10.54
C PHE A 87 -12.63 -15.89 11.46
N LYS A 88 -12.10 -17.02 10.92
CA LYS A 88 -11.53 -18.12 11.74
C LYS A 88 -10.04 -17.98 12.02
N PHE A 89 -9.27 -17.30 11.16
CA PHE A 89 -7.85 -17.04 11.37
C PHE A 89 -7.64 -15.55 11.57
N ASN A 90 -7.50 -15.13 12.83
CA ASN A 90 -6.96 -13.82 13.16
C ASN A 90 -5.59 -13.63 12.48
N GLY A 91 -5.54 -13.01 11.30
CA GLY A 91 -4.48 -12.14 10.76
C GLY A 91 -3.00 -12.58 10.64
N VAL A 92 -2.54 -13.70 11.19
CA VAL A 92 -1.14 -13.81 11.67
C VAL A 92 -0.27 -14.76 10.82
N TYR A 93 -0.17 -14.60 9.50
CA TYR A 93 0.95 -15.27 8.79
C TYR A 93 1.39 -14.57 7.48
N SER A 94 0.46 -13.96 6.74
CA SER A 94 0.80 -13.12 5.57
C SER A 94 0.98 -11.64 5.95
N GLY A 95 0.25 -11.16 6.96
CA GLY A 95 0.33 -9.80 7.48
C GLY A 95 1.73 -9.44 7.95
N ASP A 96 2.28 -10.20 8.89
CA ASP A 96 3.61 -9.94 9.48
C ASP A 96 4.74 -9.95 8.44
N PHE A 97 4.65 -10.85 7.45
CA PHE A 97 5.64 -10.90 6.36
C PHE A 97 5.53 -9.66 5.47
N MET A 98 4.31 -9.29 5.08
CA MET A 98 4.07 -8.13 4.22
C MET A 98 4.43 -6.83 4.92
N GLU A 99 4.04 -6.68 6.19
CA GLU A 99 4.41 -5.54 7.04
C GLU A 99 5.93 -5.43 7.13
N LYS A 100 6.62 -6.53 7.48
CA LYS A 100 8.08 -6.53 7.54
C LYS A 100 8.72 -6.18 6.19
N TRP A 101 8.20 -6.72 5.09
CA TRP A 101 8.73 -6.47 3.76
C TRP A 101 8.54 -4.99 3.35
N ILE A 102 7.37 -4.40 3.60
CA ILE A 102 7.13 -2.97 3.37
C ILE A 102 8.05 -2.15 4.26
N ASP A 103 8.14 -2.48 5.55
CA ASP A 103 8.98 -1.79 6.52
C ASP A 103 10.46 -1.78 6.12
N ASP A 104 10.99 -2.94 5.69
CA ASP A 104 12.37 -3.04 5.19
C ASP A 104 12.60 -2.12 3.97
N MET A 105 11.64 -2.05 3.04
CA MET A 105 11.72 -1.16 1.87
C MET A 105 11.63 0.32 2.25
N LEU A 106 10.73 0.68 3.16
CA LEU A 106 10.56 2.06 3.60
C LEU A 106 11.78 2.55 4.38
N LYS A 107 12.36 1.71 5.23
CA LYS A 107 13.58 2.02 6.00
C LYS A 107 14.78 2.30 5.11
N VAL A 108 14.91 1.62 3.96
CA VAL A 108 15.96 1.93 2.96
C VAL A 108 15.86 3.37 2.46
N LYS A 109 14.65 3.95 2.44
CA LYS A 109 14.39 5.35 2.09
C LYS A 109 14.36 6.29 3.30
N GLY A 110 14.65 5.80 4.50
CA GLY A 110 14.58 6.57 5.75
C GLY A 110 13.15 6.89 6.19
N ILE A 111 12.15 6.15 5.71
CA ILE A 111 10.74 6.34 6.07
C ILE A 111 10.34 5.29 7.10
N ASN A 112 9.71 5.72 8.20
CA ASN A 112 9.15 4.82 9.22
C ASN A 112 7.68 5.16 9.52
N THR A 113 7.35 6.44 9.60
CA THR A 113 6.04 6.95 10.03
C THR A 113 5.47 7.95 9.02
N PHE A 114 4.18 8.27 9.15
CA PHE A 114 3.54 9.23 8.26
C PHE A 114 4.12 10.65 8.38
N SER A 115 4.78 10.99 9.50
CA SER A 115 5.49 12.27 9.63
C SER A 115 6.66 12.38 8.66
N ASP A 116 7.28 11.26 8.29
CA ASP A 116 8.43 11.23 7.37
C ASP A 116 7.99 11.47 5.91
N LEU A 117 6.69 11.38 5.63
CA LEU A 117 6.07 11.62 4.32
C LEU A 117 5.37 12.99 4.23
N MET A 118 5.57 13.87 5.21
CA MET A 118 5.03 15.22 5.19
C MET A 118 5.81 16.09 4.20
N ASP A 119 5.07 16.78 3.33
CA ASP A 119 5.57 17.86 2.49
C ASP A 119 4.76 19.12 2.80
N ASN A 120 5.40 20.07 3.49
CA ASN A 120 4.74 21.19 4.17
C ASN A 120 3.62 20.69 5.11
N ASP A 121 2.41 21.21 4.96
CA ASP A 121 1.26 20.87 5.81
C ASP A 121 0.47 19.64 5.33
N THR A 122 0.96 18.93 4.30
CA THR A 122 0.23 17.80 3.70
C THR A 122 1.07 16.53 3.64
N CYS A 123 0.47 15.40 4.03
CA CYS A 123 1.10 14.10 3.81
C CYS A 123 0.99 13.71 2.34
N LYS A 124 2.13 13.34 1.74
CA LYS A 124 2.24 12.93 0.34
C LYS A 124 1.42 11.68 0.00
N LEU A 125 1.17 10.83 1.00
CA LEU A 125 0.45 9.56 0.87
C LEU A 125 -0.91 9.63 1.57
N LYS A 126 -1.95 9.17 0.88
CA LYS A 126 -3.28 8.89 1.44
C LYS A 126 -3.63 7.43 1.24
N ILE A 127 -3.92 6.72 2.31
CA ILE A 127 -4.38 5.33 2.27
C ILE A 127 -5.86 5.30 2.60
N ILE A 128 -6.68 4.85 1.65
CA ILE A 128 -8.12 4.74 1.84
C ILE A 128 -8.44 3.30 2.22
N ALA A 129 -9.15 3.12 3.32
CA ALA A 129 -9.58 1.83 3.84
C ALA A 129 -11.04 1.86 4.32
N SER A 130 -11.61 0.67 4.57
CA SER A 130 -12.94 0.52 5.14
C SER A 130 -12.83 0.02 6.57
N ASP A 131 -13.33 0.81 7.52
CA ASP A 131 -13.54 0.37 8.89
C ASP A 131 -14.87 -0.38 8.97
N ILE A 132 -14.78 -1.71 9.06
CA ILE A 132 -15.95 -2.59 9.11
C ILE A 132 -16.62 -2.52 10.50
N THR A 133 -15.86 -2.25 11.55
CA THR A 133 -16.35 -2.14 12.93
C THR A 133 -17.26 -0.93 13.05
N GLU A 134 -16.78 0.23 12.62
CA GLU A 134 -17.51 1.50 12.66
C GLU A 134 -18.36 1.74 11.41
N LYS A 135 -18.36 0.80 10.45
CA LYS A 135 -19.11 0.84 9.19
C LYS A 135 -18.91 2.13 8.40
N ARG A 136 -17.66 2.58 8.27
CA ARG A 136 -17.29 3.84 7.62
C ARG A 136 -16.04 3.69 6.75
N MET A 137 -15.84 4.64 5.85
CA MET A 137 -14.56 4.80 5.16
C MET A 137 -13.61 5.62 6.04
N ILE A 138 -12.32 5.29 5.96
CA ILE A 138 -11.25 6.01 6.64
C ILE A 138 -10.11 6.33 5.67
N THR A 139 -9.46 7.47 5.88
CA THR A 139 -8.30 7.92 5.12
C THR A 139 -7.13 8.13 6.06
N PHE A 140 -6.11 7.30 5.98
CA PHE A 140 -4.86 7.53 6.70
C PHE A 140 -3.95 8.47 5.89
N PRO A 141 -3.22 9.39 6.54
CA PRO A 141 -3.19 9.60 7.99
C PRO A 141 -4.27 10.53 8.55
N ASP A 142 -5.16 11.08 7.71
CA ASP A 142 -6.11 12.15 8.09
C ASP A 142 -7.03 11.77 9.25
N ASP A 143 -7.44 10.50 9.30
CA ASP A 143 -8.36 9.97 10.31
C ASP A 143 -7.64 9.25 11.48
N LEU A 144 -6.30 9.34 11.59
CA LEU A 144 -5.54 8.68 12.67
C LEU A 144 -5.98 9.12 14.07
N TYR A 145 -6.38 10.39 14.21
CA TYR A 145 -6.81 10.96 15.50
C TYR A 145 -8.01 10.21 16.10
N ILE A 146 -8.84 9.59 15.26
CA ILE A 146 -10.01 8.84 15.72
C ILE A 146 -9.59 7.57 16.50
N TYR A 147 -8.40 7.05 16.21
CA TYR A 147 -7.82 5.86 16.84
C TYR A 147 -6.77 6.21 17.91
N GLY A 148 -6.62 7.49 18.26
CA GLY A 148 -5.63 7.95 19.24
C GLY A 148 -4.18 7.95 18.72
N PHE A 149 -3.99 7.87 17.40
CA PHE A 149 -2.67 7.92 16.77
C PHE A 149 -2.35 9.31 16.22
N SER A 150 -1.06 9.59 16.07
CA SER A 150 -0.48 10.77 15.44
C SER A 150 0.42 10.38 14.27
N LEU A 151 0.78 11.36 13.44
CA LEU A 151 1.69 11.14 12.31
C LEU A 151 3.03 10.53 12.71
N SER A 152 3.53 10.87 13.91
CA SER A 152 4.85 10.47 14.40
C SER A 152 4.87 9.13 15.13
N ASN A 153 3.71 8.56 15.47
CA ASN A 153 3.61 7.30 16.20
C ASN A 153 2.93 6.18 15.42
N PHE A 154 2.46 6.46 14.19
CA PHE A 154 1.85 5.49 13.31
C PHE A 154 2.75 5.17 12.13
N ARG A 155 3.11 3.90 11.99
CA ARG A 155 3.99 3.42 10.92
C ARG A 155 3.24 3.44 9.59
N VAL A 156 3.99 3.59 8.50
CA VAL A 156 3.42 3.51 7.14
C VAL A 156 3.20 2.06 6.70
N SER A 157 4.01 1.13 7.22
CA SER A 157 3.94 -0.32 6.96
C SER A 157 2.77 -1.00 7.66
#